data_AF-A0A9E5GTX9-F1
#
_entry.id   AF-A0A9E5GTX9-F1
#
_cell.length_a   1.000
_cell.length_b   1.000
_cell.length_c   1.000
_cell.angle_alpha   90.00
_cell.angle_beta   90.00
_cell.angle_gamma   90.00
#
_symmetry.space_group_name_H-M   'P 1'
#
loop_
_entity.id
_entity.type
_entity.pdbx_description
1 polymer ?
#
loop_
_entity_poly.entity_id
_entity_poly.type
_entity_poly.pdbx_seq_one_letter_code
_entity_poly.pdbx_strand_id
1 'polypeptide(L)'
;MLKVIAILMTLTLFRAQTIFFIPKIEMFGGITPNGWLGPWASDFVIGLLVPVMVYLALKAKGARIWGLLVIYNAVGAFDYSQGLITQWVSPMPVEMASQISVYLGIGVFMIFQLIALTLLFRTDVIHHFSASSQKKSIINE
;
A
#
# COMPACT_ATOMS: atom_id res chain seq x y z
N MET A 1 14.64 -9.95 -7.29
CA MET A 1 13.45 -9.07 -7.41
C MET A 1 12.67 -8.91 -6.12
N LEU A 2 12.40 -9.99 -5.37
CA LEU A 2 11.65 -9.91 -4.10
C LEU A 2 12.16 -8.88 -3.09
N LYS A 3 13.49 -8.71 -2.97
CA LYS A 3 14.07 -7.66 -2.10
C LYS A 3 13.67 -6.25 -2.53
N VAL A 4 13.61 -5.98 -3.84
CA VAL A 4 13.20 -4.67 -4.36
C VAL A 4 11.72 -4.42 -4.07
N ILE A 5 10.87 -5.43 -4.31
CA ILE A 5 9.44 -5.39 -3.96
C ILE A 5 9.27 -5.09 -2.46
N ALA A 6 10.01 -5.81 -1.60
CA ALA A 6 9.98 -5.61 -0.16
C ALA A 6 10.45 -4.21 0.27
N ILE A 7 11.47 -3.65 -0.38
CA ILE A 7 11.93 -2.28 -0.12
C ILE A 7 10.85 -1.28 -0.50
N LEU A 8 10.28 -1.38 -1.71
CA LEU A 8 9.21 -0.49 -2.18
C LEU A 8 8.00 -0.54 -1.26
N MET A 9 7.60 -1.73 -0.81
CA MET A 9 6.51 -1.90 0.17
C MET A 9 6.88 -1.33 1.53
N THR A 10 8.12 -1.53 2.01
CA THR A 10 8.57 -0.96 3.29
C THR A 10 8.54 0.56 3.28
N LEU A 11 8.88 1.19 2.14
CA LEU A 11 8.82 2.65 2.01
C LEU A 11 7.39 3.19 2.21
N THR A 12 6.36 2.40 1.92
CA THR A 12 4.97 2.83 2.15
C THR A 12 4.51 2.68 3.59
N LEU A 13 5.32 2.13 4.51
CA LEU A 13 5.02 2.05 5.96
C LEU A 13 4.69 3.42 6.57
N PHE A 14 5.24 4.50 6.02
CA PHE A 14 5.00 5.87 6.49
C PHE A 14 3.51 6.25 6.53
N ARG A 15 2.69 5.61 5.70
CA ARG A 15 1.23 5.81 5.71
C ARG A 15 0.55 5.40 7.02
N ALA A 16 1.19 4.56 7.84
CA ALA A 16 0.68 4.19 9.16
C ALA A 16 0.57 5.39 10.13
N GLN A 17 1.33 6.46 9.91
CA GLN A 17 1.27 7.63 10.79
C GLN A 17 -0.05 8.42 10.69
N THR A 18 -0.85 8.18 9.66
CA THR A 18 -2.10 8.93 9.39
C THR A 18 -3.11 8.84 10.53
N ILE A 19 -2.98 7.82 11.40
CA ILE A 19 -3.70 7.74 12.67
C ILE A 19 -3.58 9.00 13.53
N PHE A 20 -2.43 9.69 13.49
CA PHE A 20 -2.21 10.93 14.24
C PHE A 20 -2.98 12.12 13.65
N PHE A 21 -3.45 12.01 12.40
CA PHE A 21 -4.24 13.04 11.74
C PHE A 21 -5.74 12.85 11.92
N ILE A 22 -6.22 11.64 12.26
CA ILE A 22 -7.65 11.38 12.47
C ILE A 22 -8.30 12.38 13.46
N PRO A 23 -7.71 12.70 14.63
CA PRO A 23 -8.29 13.70 15.53
C PRO A 23 -8.34 15.14 14.97
N LYS A 24 -7.68 15.41 13.84
CA LYS A 24 -7.65 16.73 13.18
C LYS A 24 -8.77 16.91 12.16
N ILE A 25 -9.67 15.94 12.03
CA ILE A 25 -10.84 16.02 11.16
C ILE A 25 -11.93 16.90 11.79
N GLU A 26 -12.64 17.67 10.96
CA GLU A 26 -13.74 18.58 11.35
C GLU A 26 -14.79 17.94 12.27
N MET A 27 -15.23 16.71 11.97
CA MET A 27 -16.22 16.02 12.81
C MET A 27 -15.72 15.66 14.21
N PHE A 28 -14.41 15.74 14.45
CA PHE A 28 -13.78 15.63 15.77
C PHE A 28 -13.31 16.98 16.34
N GLY A 29 -13.73 18.10 15.74
CA GLY A 29 -13.38 19.45 16.15
C GLY A 29 -12.05 19.97 15.58
N GLY A 30 -11.47 19.28 14.59
CA GLY A 30 -10.26 19.71 13.90
C GLY A 30 -10.51 20.63 12.69
N ILE A 31 -9.45 20.95 11.97
CA ILE A 31 -9.47 21.88 10.82
C ILE A 31 -9.50 21.17 9.45
N THR A 32 -9.36 19.84 9.43
CA THR A 32 -9.25 19.07 8.19
C THR A 32 -10.61 18.62 7.69
N PRO A 33 -10.91 18.75 6.37
CA PRO A 33 -12.16 18.28 5.81
C PRO A 33 -12.48 16.81 6.14
N ASN A 34 -13.75 16.53 6.42
CA ASN A 34 -14.25 15.17 6.69
C ASN A 34 -13.93 14.14 5.60
N GLY A 35 -13.72 14.58 4.35
CA GLY A 35 -13.31 13.72 3.24
C GLY A 35 -12.00 12.95 3.49
N TRP A 36 -11.13 13.45 4.37
CA TRP A 36 -9.86 12.80 4.72
C TRP A 36 -9.99 11.59 5.64
N LEU A 37 -11.16 11.37 6.27
CA LEU A 37 -11.37 10.22 7.16
C LEU A 37 -11.12 8.90 6.44
N GLY A 38 -11.68 8.75 5.24
CA GLY A 38 -11.54 7.54 4.42
C GLY A 38 -10.07 7.22 4.14
N PRO A 39 -9.36 8.08 3.36
CA PRO A 39 -7.96 7.88 3.02
C PRO A 39 -7.04 7.67 4.23
N TRP A 40 -7.21 8.41 5.32
CA TRP A 40 -6.35 8.24 6.49
C TRP A 40 -6.65 6.96 7.28
N ALA A 41 -7.91 6.56 7.40
CA ALA A 41 -8.24 5.31 8.07
C ALA A 41 -7.73 4.10 7.28
N SER A 42 -7.90 4.10 5.95
CA SER A 42 -7.36 3.05 5.08
C SER A 42 -5.84 3.08 5.03
N ASP A 43 -5.21 4.26 4.93
CA ASP A 43 -3.76 4.43 5.04
C ASP A 43 -3.24 3.77 6.31
N PHE A 44 -3.83 4.08 7.47
CA PHE A 44 -3.40 3.48 8.74
C PHE A 44 -3.46 1.94 8.70
N VAL A 45 -4.60 1.38 8.28
CA VAL A 45 -4.79 -0.08 8.21
C VAL A 45 -3.81 -0.73 7.24
N ILE A 46 -3.67 -0.19 6.03
CA ILE A 46 -2.77 -0.72 5.01
C ILE A 46 -1.31 -0.59 5.46
N GLY A 47 -0.95 0.54 6.08
CA GLY A 47 0.36 0.78 6.66
C GLY A 47 0.72 -0.24 7.74
N LEU A 48 -0.20 -0.58 8.63
CA LEU A 48 0.01 -1.62 9.64
C LEU A 48 0.20 -3.02 9.05
N LEU A 49 -0.35 -3.29 7.87
CA LEU A 49 -0.17 -4.57 7.18
C LEU A 49 1.19 -4.69 6.48
N VAL A 50 1.91 -3.59 6.23
CA VAL A 50 3.21 -3.60 5.52
C VAL A 50 4.19 -4.63 6.08
N PRO A 51 4.47 -4.72 7.40
CA PRO A 51 5.45 -5.68 7.92
C PRO A 51 5.06 -7.13 7.63
N VAL A 52 3.77 -7.46 7.71
CA VAL A 52 3.25 -8.79 7.40
C VAL A 52 3.44 -9.10 5.92
N MET A 53 3.09 -8.16 5.05
CA MET A 53 3.20 -8.36 3.60
C MET A 53 4.65 -8.43 3.14
N VAL A 54 5.55 -7.65 3.75
CA VAL A 54 7.00 -7.73 3.52
C VAL A 54 7.56 -9.08 3.97
N TYR A 55 7.14 -9.57 5.15
CA TYR A 55 7.52 -10.90 5.62
C TYR A 55 7.08 -11.98 4.62
N LEU A 56 5.82 -11.94 4.18
CA LEU A 56 5.28 -12.89 3.20
C LEU A 56 6.04 -12.83 1.87
N ALA A 57 6.36 -11.63 1.38
CA ALA A 57 7.13 -11.44 0.14
C ALA A 57 8.54 -12.03 0.21
N LEU A 58 9.17 -12.03 1.39
CA LEU A 58 10.56 -12.48 1.57
C LEU A 58 10.69 -13.95 1.99
N LYS A 59 9.70 -14.50 2.69
CA LYS A 59 9.82 -15.80 3.38
C LYS A 59 8.79 -16.82 2.94
N ALA A 60 7.62 -16.40 2.48
CA ALA A 60 6.55 -17.33 2.11
C ALA A 60 6.60 -17.70 0.62
N LYS A 61 5.96 -18.81 0.26
CA LYS A 61 5.85 -19.32 -1.11
C LYS A 61 4.41 -19.74 -1.41
N GLY A 62 4.08 -19.90 -2.69
CA GLY A 62 2.78 -20.38 -3.14
C GLY A 62 1.98 -19.33 -3.91
N ALA A 63 1.17 -19.79 -4.86
CA ALA A 63 0.34 -18.94 -5.71
C ALA A 63 -0.65 -18.08 -4.89
N ARG A 64 -1.15 -18.59 -3.75
CA ARG A 64 -2.03 -17.82 -2.85
C ARG A 64 -1.32 -16.62 -2.22
N ILE A 65 -0.06 -16.79 -1.84
CA ILE A 65 0.76 -15.71 -1.26
C ILE A 65 1.03 -14.65 -2.32
N TRP A 66 1.39 -15.07 -3.55
CA TRP A 66 1.54 -14.16 -4.67
C TRP A 66 0.25 -13.37 -4.94
N GLY A 67 -0.90 -14.04 -5.00
CA GLY A 67 -2.20 -13.38 -5.19
C GLY A 67 -2.52 -12.37 -4.09
N LEU A 68 -2.23 -12.70 -2.83
CA LEU A 68 -2.39 -11.78 -1.70
C LEU A 68 -1.51 -10.53 -1.86
N LEU A 69 -0.25 -10.70 -2.27
CA LEU A 69 0.67 -9.57 -2.52
C LEU A 69 0.18 -8.70 -3.68
N VAL A 70 -0.38 -9.29 -4.75
CA VAL A 70 -0.97 -8.56 -5.87
C VAL A 70 -2.17 -7.73 -5.39
N ILE A 71 -3.10 -8.36 -4.66
CA ILE A 71 -4.28 -7.66 -4.11
C ILE A 71 -3.84 -6.52 -3.19
N TYR A 72 -2.90 -6.77 -2.28
CA TYR A 72 -2.41 -5.75 -1.36
C TYR A 72 -1.82 -4.54 -2.09
N ASN A 73 -0.99 -4.77 -3.11
CA ASN A 73 -0.39 -3.66 -3.87
C ASN A 73 -1.42 -2.93 -4.74
N ALA A 74 -2.38 -3.65 -5.33
CA ALA A 74 -3.48 -3.04 -6.11
C ALA A 74 -4.40 -2.18 -5.22
N VAL A 75 -4.83 -2.71 -4.07
CA VAL A 75 -5.64 -1.96 -3.09
C VAL A 75 -4.87 -0.76 -2.58
N GLY A 76 -3.58 -0.90 -2.27
CA GLY A 76 -2.75 0.23 -1.85
C GLY A 76 -2.62 1.34 -2.90
N ALA A 77 -2.53 0.99 -4.18
CA ALA A 77 -2.47 1.97 -5.27
C ALA A 77 -3.82 2.66 -5.49
N PHE A 78 -4.93 1.91 -5.39
CA PHE A 78 -6.27 2.47 -5.41
C PHE A 78 -6.52 3.42 -4.24
N ASP A 79 -6.02 3.09 -3.06
CA ASP A 79 -6.14 3.95 -1.88
C ASP A 79 -5.42 5.30 -2.07
N TYR A 80 -4.21 5.29 -2.64
CA TYR A 80 -3.54 6.55 -3.00
C TYR A 80 -4.30 7.36 -4.06
N SER A 81 -4.98 6.71 -5.02
CA SER A 81 -5.81 7.45 -5.99
C SER A 81 -7.02 8.10 -5.31
N GLN A 82 -7.63 7.45 -4.32
CA GLN A 82 -8.64 8.06 -3.46
C GLN A 82 -8.08 9.25 -2.68
N GLY A 83 -6.86 9.17 -2.17
CA GLY A 83 -6.15 10.30 -1.56
C GLY A 83 -5.98 11.49 -2.51
N LEU A 84 -5.60 11.24 -3.77
CA LEU A 84 -5.49 12.29 -4.79
C LEU A 84 -6.83 12.95 -5.11
N ILE A 85 -7.88 12.14 -5.26
CA ILE A 85 -9.26 12.63 -5.49
C ILE A 85 -9.70 13.47 -4.28
N THR A 86 -9.42 13.00 -3.07
CA THR A 86 -9.75 13.71 -1.83
C THR A 86 -9.02 15.05 -1.76
N GLN A 87 -7.72 15.09 -2.06
CA GLN A 87 -6.98 16.36 -2.11
C GLN A 87 -7.51 17.31 -3.19
N TRP A 88 -8.05 16.80 -4.29
CA TRP A 88 -8.65 17.62 -5.36
C TRP A 88 -10.01 18.20 -4.95
N VAL A 89 -10.87 17.39 -4.32
CA VAL A 89 -12.26 17.78 -3.96
C VAL A 89 -12.35 18.47 -2.60
N SER A 90 -11.48 18.10 -1.66
CA SER A 90 -11.47 18.54 -0.27
C SER A 90 -10.03 18.75 0.18
N PRO A 91 -9.35 19.80 -0.35
CA PRO A 91 -7.93 20.00 -0.13
C PRO A 91 -7.58 20.17 1.34
N MET A 92 -6.43 19.62 1.72
CA MET A 92 -5.90 19.78 3.07
C MET A 92 -5.61 21.27 3.37
N PRO A 93 -5.90 21.76 4.58
CA PRO A 93 -5.56 23.11 5.00
C PRO A 93 -4.06 23.38 4.93
N VAL A 94 -3.68 24.59 4.52
CA VAL A 94 -2.28 25.00 4.33
C VAL A 94 -1.50 25.05 5.65
N GLU A 95 -2.20 25.22 6.77
CA GLU A 95 -1.67 25.19 8.14
C GLU A 95 -1.13 23.81 8.51
N MET A 96 -1.58 22.74 7.85
CA MET A 96 -1.08 21.39 8.06
C MET A 96 -0.03 20.98 7.03
N ALA A 97 -0.31 21.19 5.74
CA ALA A 97 0.61 20.83 4.68
C ALA A 97 0.37 21.67 3.43
N SER A 98 1.45 21.99 2.70
CA SER A 98 1.32 22.62 1.39
C SER A 98 0.67 21.64 0.39
N GLN A 99 -0.14 22.15 -0.54
CA GLN A 99 -0.76 21.30 -1.57
C GLN A 99 0.27 20.50 -2.36
N ILE A 100 1.41 21.12 -2.68
CA ILE A 100 2.52 20.47 -3.39
C ILE A 100 3.03 19.27 -2.60
N SER A 101 3.26 19.45 -1.29
CA SER A 101 3.73 18.37 -0.42
C SER A 101 2.74 17.20 -0.35
N VAL A 102 1.43 17.48 -0.29
CA VAL A 102 0.39 16.44 -0.26
C VAL A 102 0.36 15.67 -1.57
N TYR A 103 0.29 16.36 -2.73
CA TYR A 103 0.29 15.70 -4.04
C TYR A 103 1.57 14.90 -4.29
N LEU A 104 2.74 15.45 -3.94
CA LEU A 104 4.01 14.73 -4.09
C LEU A 104 4.08 13.51 -3.18
N GLY A 105 3.68 13.64 -1.91
CA GLY A 105 3.68 12.52 -0.96
C GLY A 105 2.83 11.37 -1.48
N ILE A 106 1.57 11.64 -1.80
CA ILE A 106 0.64 10.64 -2.32
C ILE A 106 1.14 10.05 -3.65
N GLY A 107 1.58 10.91 -4.59
CA GLY A 107 2.03 10.48 -5.91
C GLY A 107 3.29 9.60 -5.86
N VAL A 108 4.28 9.94 -5.04
CA VAL A 108 5.51 9.15 -4.90
C VAL A 108 5.21 7.77 -4.34
N PHE A 109 4.41 7.68 -3.27
CA PHE A 109 4.08 6.38 -2.69
C PHE A 109 3.15 5.54 -3.59
N MET A 110 2.26 6.18 -4.35
CA MET A 110 1.48 5.52 -5.40
C MET A 110 2.40 4.88 -6.45
N ILE A 111 3.43 5.61 -6.91
CA ILE A 111 4.43 5.10 -7.85
C ILE A 111 5.15 3.89 -7.25
N PHE A 112 5.59 3.95 -5.99
CA PHE A 112 6.23 2.78 -5.34
C PHE A 112 5.31 1.56 -5.32
N GLN A 113 4.04 1.74 -4.98
CA GLN A 113 3.06 0.66 -4.94
C GLN A 113 2.79 0.08 -6.35
N LEU A 114 2.72 0.93 -7.38
CA LEU A 114 2.53 0.51 -8.78
C LEU A 114 3.76 -0.22 -9.33
N ILE A 115 4.97 0.22 -9.00
CA ILE A 115 6.21 -0.49 -9.37
C ILE A 115 6.24 -1.85 -8.68
N ALA A 116 5.95 -1.92 -7.37
CA ALA A 116 5.89 -3.17 -6.63
C ALA A 116 4.85 -4.14 -7.24
N LEU A 117 3.65 -3.63 -7.56
CA LEU A 117 2.60 -4.38 -8.25
C LEU A 117 3.08 -4.93 -9.59
N THR A 118 3.70 -4.09 -10.42
CA THR A 118 4.20 -4.48 -11.75
C THR A 118 5.29 -5.56 -11.63
N LEU A 119 6.21 -5.42 -10.67
CA LEU A 119 7.28 -6.38 -10.42
C LEU A 119 6.76 -7.75 -9.96
N LEU A 120 5.59 -7.83 -9.33
CA LEU A 120 4.96 -9.11 -8.96
C LEU A 120 4.58 -9.96 -10.18
N PHE A 121 4.39 -9.35 -11.36
CA PHE A 121 4.09 -10.06 -12.60
C PHE A 121 5.33 -10.46 -13.39
N ARG A 122 6.54 -10.16 -12.90
CA ARG A 122 7.77 -10.60 -13.55
C ARG A 122 7.89 -12.12 -13.48
N THR A 123 8.33 -12.74 -14.57
CA THR A 123 8.41 -14.20 -14.73
C THR A 123 9.19 -14.89 -13.61
N ASP A 124 10.34 -14.34 -13.19
CA ASP A 124 11.14 -14.88 -12.09
C ASP A 124 10.41 -14.84 -10.73
N VAL A 125 9.59 -13.82 -10.50
CA VAL A 125 8.76 -13.69 -9.29
C VAL A 125 7.61 -14.70 -9.32
N ILE A 126 6.91 -14.81 -10.45
CA ILE A 126 5.84 -15.79 -10.63
C ILE A 126 6.39 -17.21 -10.42
N HIS A 127 7.53 -17.55 -11.02
CA HIS A 127 8.16 -18.87 -10.83
C HIS A 127 8.54 -19.12 -9.38
N HIS A 128 9.07 -18.13 -8.67
CA HIS A 128 9.40 -18.26 -7.24
C HIS A 128 8.18 -18.71 -6.42
N PHE A 129 7.02 -18.10 -6.64
CA PHE A 129 5.81 -18.44 -5.91
C PHE A 129 5.12 -19.70 -6.45
N SER A 130 5.23 -20.00 -7.75
CA SER A 130 4.56 -21.13 -8.41
C SER A 130 5.27 -22.47 -8.23
N ALA A 131 6.60 -22.49 -8.08
CA ALA A 131 7.39 -23.73 -7.95
C ALA A 131 7.02 -24.60 -6.73
N SER A 132 6.38 -24.01 -5.72
CA SER A 132 5.88 -24.76 -4.55
C SER A 132 4.55 -25.48 -4.78
N SER A 133 3.75 -25.07 -5.76
CA SER A 133 2.50 -25.77 -6.13
C SER A 133 2.78 -27.08 -6.88
N GLN A 134 3.83 -27.11 -7.70
CA GLN A 134 4.22 -28.30 -8.49
C GLN A 134 4.72 -29.45 -7.61
N LYS A 135 5.48 -29.16 -6.55
CA LYS A 135 6.01 -30.19 -5.65
C LYS A 135 4.91 -30.90 -4.84
N LYS A 136 3.75 -30.27 -4.64
CA LYS A 136 2.64 -30.83 -3.87
C LYS A 136 1.72 -31.72 -4.70
N SER A 137 1.67 -31.56 -6.03
CA SER A 137 0.91 -32.48 -6.90
C SER A 137 1.64 -33.79 -7.12
N ILE A 138 2.97 -33.76 -7.25
CA ILE A 138 3.81 -34.96 -7.52
C ILE A 138 3.85 -35.94 -6.32
N ILE A 139 3.58 -35.47 -5.10
CA ILE A 139 3.62 -36.31 -3.88
C ILE A 139 2.24 -36.96 -3.59
N ASN A 140 1.18 -36.52 -4.28
CA ASN A 140 -0.18 -37.00 -4.07
C ASN A 140 -0.68 -37.91 -5.22
N GLU A 141 0.21 -38.35 -6.10
CA GLU A 141 0.00 -39.41 -7.11
C GLU A 141 0.82 -40.64 -6.73
#